data_AF-T1BQA3-F1
#
_entry.id   AF-T1BQA3-F1
#
_cell.length_a   1.000
_cell.length_b   1.000
_cell.length_c   1.000
_cell.angle_alpha   90.00
_cell.angle_beta   90.00
_cell.angle_gamma   90.00
#
_symmetry.space_group_name_H-M   'P 1'
#
loop_
_entity.id
_entity.type
_entity.pdbx_description
1 polymer ?
#
loop_
_entity_poly.entity_id
_entity_poly.type
_entity_poly.pdbx_seq_one_letter_code
_entity_poly.pdbx_strand_id
1 'polypeptide(L)'
;MLNALFLMVCMIAPPAGSATRIITLSPALAEMVFDVGAGRDLVGTVRFSRHPARAREVPRVGDAFSLDLSRILFLRPTLILAWKGGTPPAAIAALRRLHLTIVSLGATRLRGIARELVTIGQLTG
;
A
#
# COMPACT_ATOMS: atom_id res chain seq x y z
N MET A 1 -27.36 -31.81 -39.32
CA MET A 1 -27.59 -30.36 -39.19
C MET A 1 -28.04 -30.09 -37.76
N LEU A 2 -27.47 -29.06 -37.12
CA LEU A 2 -27.82 -28.48 -35.80
C LEU A 2 -27.57 -29.38 -34.56
N ASN A 3 -27.00 -28.91 -33.45
CA ASN A 3 -26.49 -27.59 -33.12
C ASN A 3 -25.53 -27.69 -31.93
N ALA A 4 -24.46 -26.90 -31.99
CA ALA A 4 -23.42 -26.79 -30.98
C ALA A 4 -24.01 -26.37 -29.63
N LEU A 5 -23.88 -27.24 -28.64
CA LEU A 5 -24.01 -26.91 -27.22
C LEU A 5 -22.78 -26.09 -26.83
N PHE A 6 -22.80 -24.81 -27.20
CA PHE A 6 -21.77 -23.84 -26.90
C PHE A 6 -21.79 -23.58 -25.39
N LEU A 7 -20.72 -24.01 -24.72
CA LEU A 7 -20.37 -23.63 -23.36
C LEU A 7 -20.56 -22.12 -23.20
N MET A 8 -21.58 -21.72 -22.45
CA MET A 8 -21.61 -20.41 -21.82
C MET A 8 -21.40 -20.60 -20.32
N VAL A 9 -20.21 -21.11 -19.98
CA VAL A 9 -19.60 -20.77 -18.70
C VAL A 9 -19.28 -19.29 -18.82
N CYS A 10 -20.21 -18.48 -18.33
CA CYS A 10 -19.95 -17.08 -18.05
C CYS A 10 -18.74 -17.07 -17.10
N MET A 11 -17.56 -16.77 -17.64
CA MET A 11 -16.43 -16.39 -16.82
C MET A 11 -16.89 -15.18 -16.04
N ILE A 12 -17.24 -15.40 -14.76
CA ILE A 12 -17.26 -14.34 -13.78
C ILE A 12 -15.79 -13.91 -13.69
N ALA A 13 -15.40 -12.98 -14.56
CA ALA A 13 -14.22 -12.17 -14.29
C ALA A 13 -14.50 -11.50 -12.94
N PRO A 14 -13.57 -11.58 -11.96
CA PRO A 14 -13.73 -10.79 -10.75
C PRO A 14 -13.97 -9.34 -11.17
N PRO A 15 -14.86 -8.59 -10.49
CA PRO A 15 -15.04 -7.18 -10.80
C PRO A 15 -13.65 -6.55 -10.82
N ALA A 16 -13.35 -5.77 -11.86
CA ALA A 16 -12.09 -5.03 -11.99
C ALA A 16 -11.68 -4.52 -10.61
N GLY A 17 -10.54 -5.03 -10.13
CA GLY A 17 -10.24 -5.24 -8.71
C GLY A 17 -10.54 -4.03 -7.83
N SER A 18 -10.98 -4.31 -6.59
CA SER A 18 -11.11 -3.31 -5.53
C SER A 18 -9.98 -2.27 -5.63
N ALA A 19 -10.35 -1.00 -5.82
CA ALA A 19 -9.38 0.09 -5.95
C ALA A 19 -8.30 -0.01 -4.87
N THR A 20 -7.03 -0.02 -5.29
CA THR A 20 -5.90 -0.10 -4.36
C THR A 20 -5.87 1.16 -3.50
N ARG A 21 -5.83 0.98 -2.17
CA ARG A 21 -5.80 2.09 -1.20
C ARG A 21 -4.62 1.87 -0.27
N ILE A 22 -3.56 2.62 -0.51
CA ILE A 22 -2.25 2.44 0.10
C ILE A 22 -2.08 3.40 1.27
N ILE A 23 -1.58 2.89 2.39
CA ILE A 23 -0.99 3.70 3.44
C ILE A 23 0.50 3.37 3.57
N THR A 24 1.36 4.39 3.66
CA THR A 24 2.80 4.21 3.91
C THR A 24 3.18 4.68 5.32
N LEU A 25 3.96 3.87 6.02
CA LEU A 25 4.42 4.17 7.39
C LEU A 25 5.85 4.74 7.46
N SER A 26 6.35 5.27 6.34
CA SER A 26 7.57 6.08 6.30
C SER A 26 7.54 7.09 5.14
N PRO A 27 8.29 8.21 5.24
CA PRO A 27 8.47 9.14 4.13
C PRO A 27 9.05 8.49 2.87
N ALA A 28 10.08 7.66 3.03
CA ALA A 28 10.74 6.99 1.90
C ALA A 28 9.81 6.03 1.15
N LEU A 29 8.93 5.31 1.85
CA LEU A 29 7.94 4.45 1.19
C LEU A 29 6.87 5.26 0.45
N ALA A 30 6.50 6.44 0.96
CA ALA A 30 5.61 7.34 0.24
C ALA A 30 6.23 7.80 -1.08
N GLU A 31 7.51 8.19 -1.05
CA GLU A 31 8.28 8.58 -2.24
C GLU A 31 8.31 7.43 -3.25
N MET A 32 8.68 6.22 -2.83
CA MET A 32 8.71 5.05 -3.72
C MET A 32 7.35 4.74 -4.36
N VAL A 33 6.23 4.93 -3.63
CA VAL A 33 4.88 4.77 -4.19
C VAL A 33 4.60 5.78 -5.30
N PHE A 34 5.08 7.03 -5.16
CA PHE A 34 5.01 8.01 -6.25
C PHE A 34 5.94 7.65 -7.41
N ASP A 35 7.16 7.18 -7.12
CA ASP A 35 8.17 6.83 -8.14
C ASP A 35 7.71 5.70 -9.05
N VAL A 36 6.95 4.72 -8.52
CA VAL A 36 6.36 3.63 -9.33
C VAL A 36 5.06 4.04 -10.04
N GLY A 37 4.62 5.29 -9.92
CA GLY A 37 3.40 5.79 -10.57
C GLY A 37 2.09 5.51 -9.82
N ALA A 38 2.15 4.93 -8.61
CA ALA A 38 1.00 4.58 -7.79
C ALA A 38 0.57 5.68 -6.80
N GLY A 39 1.05 6.91 -6.99
CA GLY A 39 0.76 8.05 -6.09
C GLY A 39 -0.72 8.39 -5.94
N ARG A 40 -1.57 8.05 -6.93
CA ARG A 40 -3.04 8.22 -6.86
C ARG A 40 -3.72 7.28 -5.87
N ASP A 41 -3.10 6.13 -5.60
CA ASP A 41 -3.61 5.09 -4.72
C ASP A 41 -3.18 5.34 -3.26
N LEU A 42 -2.28 6.30 -3.03
CA LEU A 42 -1.78 6.68 -1.72
C LEU A 42 -2.81 7.54 -0.95
N VAL A 43 -3.61 6.88 -0.11
CA VAL A 43 -4.69 7.53 0.66
C VAL A 43 -4.25 8.03 2.03
N GLY A 44 -3.06 7.63 2.50
CA GLY A 44 -2.51 8.10 3.77
C GLY A 44 -1.01 7.85 3.89
N THR A 45 -0.33 8.69 4.65
CA THR A 45 1.10 8.53 4.96
C THR A 45 1.45 9.15 6.31
N VAL A 46 2.70 9.06 6.76
CA VAL A 46 3.15 9.62 8.05
C VAL A 46 3.67 11.06 7.92
N ARG A 47 3.93 11.71 9.05
CA ARG A 47 4.61 13.01 9.09
C ARG A 47 5.95 12.95 8.35
N PHE A 48 6.35 14.10 7.80
CA PHE A 48 7.55 14.32 7.01
C PHE A 48 7.56 13.79 5.56
N SER A 49 6.57 12.99 5.12
CA SER A 49 6.43 12.61 3.69
C SER A 49 6.00 13.83 2.86
N ARG A 50 6.98 14.50 2.25
CA ARG A 50 6.79 15.81 1.59
C ARG A 50 7.26 15.84 0.13
N HIS A 51 7.83 14.74 -0.35
CA HIS A 51 8.31 14.55 -1.70
C HIS A 51 7.52 13.40 -2.36
N PRO A 52 7.18 13.52 -3.66
CA PRO A 52 7.12 14.77 -4.44
C PRO A 52 6.15 15.78 -3.81
N ALA A 53 6.02 16.99 -4.35
CA ALA A 53 5.19 18.05 -3.74
C ALA A 53 3.73 17.61 -3.47
N ARG A 54 3.16 16.79 -4.37
CA ARG A 54 1.82 16.19 -4.22
C ARG A 54 1.67 15.33 -2.96
N ALA A 55 2.77 14.74 -2.46
CA ALA A 55 2.73 13.97 -1.23
C ALA A 55 2.28 14.80 -0.03
N ARG A 56 2.39 16.14 -0.06
CA ARG A 56 1.94 17.04 1.03
C ARG A 56 0.43 17.05 1.20
N GLU A 57 -0.32 16.78 0.14
CA GLU A 57 -1.79 16.75 0.15
C GLU A 57 -2.34 15.45 0.75
N VAL A 58 -1.49 14.41 0.84
CA VAL A 58 -1.88 13.11 1.38
C VAL A 58 -2.17 13.22 2.89
N PRO A 59 -3.31 12.70 3.39
CA PRO A 59 -3.65 12.67 4.81
C PRO A 59 -2.55 12.06 5.68
N ARG A 60 -2.31 12.65 6.87
CA ARG A 60 -1.38 12.11 7.86
C ARG A 60 -2.05 11.12 8.79
N VAL A 61 -1.45 9.94 9.00
CA VAL A 61 -1.94 8.90 9.92
C VAL A 61 -1.06 8.71 11.16
N GLY A 62 -0.19 9.67 11.44
CA GLY A 62 0.75 9.62 12.57
C GLY A 62 2.18 9.93 12.14
N ASP A 63 3.14 9.40 12.88
CA ASP A 63 4.58 9.52 12.62
C ASP A 63 5.35 8.24 12.97
N ALA A 64 6.67 8.33 13.08
CA ALA A 64 7.53 7.19 13.38
C ALA A 64 7.30 6.59 14.77
N PHE A 65 6.71 7.34 15.70
CA PHE A 65 6.55 6.94 17.09
C PHE A 65 5.11 6.55 17.43
N SER A 66 4.13 7.22 16.83
CA SER A 66 2.72 6.97 17.11
C SER A 66 1.86 6.99 15.84
N LEU A 67 0.95 6.02 15.72
CA LEU A 67 -0.01 5.90 14.63
C LEU A 67 -1.43 6.17 15.13
N ASP A 68 -2.20 6.89 14.33
CA ASP A 68 -3.64 7.10 14.53
C ASP A 68 -4.42 5.94 13.89
N LEU A 69 -4.68 4.89 14.68
CA LEU A 69 -5.37 3.69 14.20
C LEU A 69 -6.81 3.98 13.73
N SER A 70 -7.51 4.91 14.38
CA SER A 70 -8.87 5.29 13.98
C SER A 70 -8.86 5.92 12.60
N ARG A 71 -7.90 6.80 12.32
CA ARG A 71 -7.74 7.41 11.00
C ARG A 71 -7.30 6.42 9.94
N ILE A 72 -6.43 5.46 10.28
CA ILE A 72 -6.05 4.37 9.37
C ILE A 72 -7.30 3.58 8.97
N LEU A 73 -8.14 3.17 9.93
CA LEU A 73 -9.37 2.43 9.65
C LEU A 73 -10.38 3.26 8.84
N PHE A 74 -10.52 4.55 9.15
CA PHE A 74 -11.39 5.47 8.41
C PHE A 74 -11.01 5.56 6.92
N LEU A 75 -9.71 5.53 6.61
CA LEU A 75 -9.21 5.57 5.25
C LEU A 75 -9.41 4.26 4.47
N ARG A 76 -9.85 3.18 5.12
CA ARG A 76 -10.13 1.87 4.49
C ARG A 76 -9.00 1.40 3.56
N PRO A 77 -7.75 1.29 4.04
CA PRO A 77 -6.65 0.83 3.21
C PRO A 77 -6.84 -0.64 2.81
N THR A 78 -6.42 -0.98 1.60
CA THR A 78 -6.29 -2.38 1.16
C THR A 78 -4.86 -2.88 1.32
N LEU A 79 -3.89 -1.98 1.47
CA LEU A 79 -2.47 -2.29 1.66
C LEU A 79 -1.81 -1.25 2.57
N ILE A 80 -1.03 -1.73 3.54
CA ILE A 80 -0.15 -0.90 4.37
C ILE A 80 1.30 -1.31 4.11
N LEU A 81 2.12 -0.33 3.70
CA LEU A 81 3.56 -0.50 3.54
C LEU A 81 4.26 -0.01 4.81
N ALA A 82 4.78 -0.95 5.60
CA ALA A 82 5.53 -0.69 6.82
C ALA A 82 7.03 -0.64 6.55
N TRP A 83 7.75 0.21 7.28
CA TRP A 83 9.20 0.28 7.20
C TRP A 83 9.84 -0.77 8.12
N LYS A 84 10.46 -1.80 7.54
CA LYS A 84 11.18 -2.83 8.25
C LYS A 84 12.37 -2.21 9.00
N GLY A 85 12.37 -2.38 10.32
CA GLY A 85 13.38 -1.83 11.23
C GLY A 85 13.10 -0.42 11.72
N GLY A 86 12.11 0.30 11.15
CA GLY A 86 11.73 1.64 11.61
C GLY A 86 10.30 1.76 12.14
N THR A 87 9.33 1.05 11.56
CA THR A 87 7.98 0.95 12.14
C THR A 87 8.03 0.06 13.38
N PRO A 88 7.55 0.53 14.56
CA PRO A 88 7.59 -0.26 15.78
C PRO A 88 6.86 -1.61 15.65
N PRO A 89 7.44 -2.72 16.12
CA PRO A 89 6.80 -4.04 16.05
C PRO A 89 5.41 -4.08 16.70
N ALA A 90 5.23 -3.35 17.80
CA ALA A 90 3.93 -3.22 18.48
C ALA A 90 2.86 -2.56 17.59
N ALA A 91 3.25 -1.57 16.78
CA ALA A 91 2.34 -0.92 15.84
C ALA A 91 1.92 -1.88 14.72
N ILE A 92 2.87 -2.66 14.17
CA ILE A 92 2.57 -3.70 13.17
C ILE A 92 1.64 -4.76 13.77
N ALA A 93 1.88 -5.20 15.01
CA ALA A 93 1.02 -6.17 15.69
C ALA A 93 -0.41 -5.65 15.90
N ALA A 94 -0.55 -4.38 16.30
CA ALA A 94 -1.86 -3.73 16.45
C ALA A 94 -2.63 -3.69 15.11
N LEU A 95 -1.97 -3.29 14.02
CA LEU A 95 -2.59 -3.24 12.69
C LEU A 95 -2.99 -4.65 12.20
N ARG A 96 -2.17 -5.68 12.47
CA ARG A 96 -2.51 -7.08 12.12
C ARG A 96 -3.72 -7.60 12.89
N ARG A 97 -3.88 -7.22 14.15
CA ARG A 97 -5.07 -7.57 14.97
C ARG A 97 -6.35 -6.95 14.42
N LEU A 98 -6.24 -5.89 13.62
CA LEU A 98 -7.35 -5.27 12.91
C LEU A 98 -7.59 -5.89 11.51
N HIS A 99 -6.94 -7.02 11.21
CA HIS A 99 -7.04 -7.73 9.93
C HIS A 99 -6.60 -6.90 8.70
N LEU A 100 -5.70 -5.93 8.90
CA LEU A 100 -5.15 -5.12 7.80
C LEU A 100 -3.99 -5.84 7.12
N THR A 101 -3.98 -5.82 5.79
CA THR A 101 -2.87 -6.34 4.97
C THR A 101 -1.66 -5.43 5.09
N ILE A 102 -0.54 -5.96 5.60
CA ILE A 102 0.68 -5.20 5.84
C ILE A 102 1.87 -5.91 5.21
N VAL A 103 2.61 -5.19 4.37
CA VAL A 103 3.89 -5.62 3.80
C VAL A 103 5.01 -4.79 4.42
N SER A 104 6.04 -5.44 4.95
CA SER A 104 7.19 -4.77 5.56
C SER A 104 8.37 -4.73 4.58
N LEU A 105 8.78 -3.53 4.19
CA LEU A 105 9.87 -3.25 3.27
C LEU A 105 10.95 -2.44 3.99
N GLY A 106 12.22 -2.74 3.75
CA GLY A 106 13.35 -1.97 4.25
C GLY A 106 14.67 -2.53 3.73
N ALA A 107 15.24 -1.85 2.74
CA ALA A 107 16.51 -2.21 2.12
C ALA A 107 17.69 -1.77 3.00
N THR A 108 18.60 -2.69 3.29
CA THR A 108 19.84 -2.41 4.04
C THR A 108 21.04 -2.10 3.15
N ARG A 109 20.86 -2.17 1.82
CA ARG A 109 21.88 -1.92 0.80
C ARG A 109 21.23 -1.28 -0.42
N LEU A 110 21.99 -0.50 -1.19
CA LEU A 110 21.52 0.22 -2.38
C LEU A 110 20.79 -0.69 -3.38
N ARG A 111 21.33 -1.89 -3.68
CA ARG A 111 20.68 -2.86 -4.58
C ARG A 111 19.31 -3.35 -4.07
N GLY A 112 19.06 -3.25 -2.77
CA GLY A 112 17.77 -3.58 -2.18
C GLY A 112 16.67 -2.59 -2.56
N ILE A 113 17.01 -1.31 -2.76
CA ILE A 113 16.04 -0.26 -3.11
C ILE A 113 15.36 -0.58 -4.45
N ALA A 114 16.14 -0.99 -5.45
CA ALA A 114 15.59 -1.40 -6.75
C ALA A 114 14.60 -2.58 -6.63
N ARG A 115 14.89 -3.54 -5.75
CA ARG A 115 13.96 -4.65 -5.50
C ARG A 115 12.68 -4.18 -4.81
N GLU A 116 12.77 -3.23 -3.89
CA GLU A 116 11.60 -2.66 -3.23
C GLU A 116 10.71 -1.90 -4.20
N LEU A 117 11.29 -1.10 -5.10
CA LEU A 117 10.52 -0.46 -6.18
C LEU A 117 9.80 -1.50 -7.05
N VAL A 118 10.48 -2.58 -7.43
CA VAL A 118 9.84 -3.69 -8.19
C VAL A 118 8.72 -4.34 -7.38
N THR A 119 8.94 -4.63 -6.10
CA THR A 119 7.91 -5.21 -5.23
C THR A 119 6.72 -4.27 -5.06
N ILE A 120 6.95 -2.97 -4.84
CA ILE A 120 5.87 -1.99 -4.72
C ILE A 120 5.10 -1.93 -6.04
N GLY A 121 5.78 -1.83 -7.19
CA GLY A 121 5.13 -1.85 -8.50
C GLY A 121 4.26 -3.10 -8.71
N GLN A 122 4.75 -4.28 -8.35
CA GLN A 122 3.96 -5.52 -8.41
C GLN A 122 2.72 -5.52 -7.51
N LEU A 123 2.81 -4.86 -6.35
CA LEU A 123 1.69 -4.75 -5.41
C LEU A 123 0.66 -3.70 -5.84
N THR A 124 1.04 -2.76 -6.70
CA THR A 124 0.19 -1.63 -7.12
C THR A 124 -0.36 -1.75 -8.54
N GLY A 125 0.18 -2.67 -9.36
CA GLY A 125 -0.17 -2.81 -10.78
C GLY A 125 0.61 -1.85 -11.66
#